data_AF-A0A4Q0I8M9-F1
#
_entry.id   AF-A0A4Q0I8M9-F1
#
_cell.length_a   1.000
_cell.length_b   1.000
_cell.length_c   1.000
_cell.angle_alpha   90.00
_cell.angle_beta   90.00
_cell.angle_gamma   90.00
#
_symmetry.space_group_name_H-M   'P 1'
#
loop_
_entity.id
_entity.type
_entity.pdbx_description
1 polymer ?
#
loop_
_entity_poly.entity_id
_entity_poly.type
_entity_poly.pdbx_seq_one_letter_code
_entity_poly.pdbx_strand_id
1 'polypeptide(L)'
;RTINADMVYEGELRTVNRLSGEVALDGKRTSDKVVGYFCYFQLLNGYSKTLFMSVEEMAKYAKRYAPGINKATTIAQLIAKANDGIVSKSVGWEGNFNDMALKTVIRRLISKYGYLSIKMQNAIGHD
;
A
#
# COMPACT_ATOMS: atom_id res chain seq x y z
N ARG A 1 1.50 -7.01 16.79
CA ARG A 1 0.30 -7.82 17.11
C ARG A 1 -0.53 -8.08 15.86
N THR A 2 -0.75 -7.09 14.99
CA THR A 2 -1.53 -7.28 13.76
C THR A 2 -0.89 -6.52 12.60
N ILE A 3 -0.86 -7.12 11.42
CA ILE A 3 -0.60 -6.45 10.15
C ILE A 3 -1.81 -6.73 9.27
N ASN A 4 -2.39 -5.68 8.70
CA ASN A 4 -3.46 -5.79 7.72
C ASN A 4 -3.07 -5.01 6.46
N ALA A 5 -3.41 -5.52 5.30
CA ALA A 5 -3.22 -4.81 4.04
C ALA A 5 -4.30 -5.25 3.06
N ASP A 6 -4.95 -4.29 2.43
CA ASP A 6 -6.00 -4.59 1.45
C ASP A 6 -6.15 -3.43 0.44
N MET A 7 -6.96 -3.69 -0.58
CA MET A 7 -7.41 -2.71 -1.56
C MET A 7 -8.45 -1.79 -0.93
N VAL A 8 -8.43 -0.52 -1.34
CA VAL A 8 -9.46 0.46 -0.99
C VAL A 8 -10.33 0.66 -2.22
N TYR A 9 -11.63 0.46 -2.06
CA TYR A 9 -12.60 0.68 -3.11
C TYR A 9 -13.19 2.08 -3.05
N GLU A 10 -13.72 2.52 -4.18
CA GLU A 10 -14.42 3.79 -4.29
C GLU A 10 -15.60 3.85 -3.30
N GLY A 11 -15.69 4.95 -2.55
CA GLY A 11 -16.67 5.15 -1.48
C GLY A 11 -16.17 4.78 -0.07
N GLU A 12 -15.10 3.99 0.07
CA GLU A 12 -14.56 3.57 1.37
C GLU A 12 -13.61 4.62 2.00
N LEU A 13 -12.96 5.43 1.17
CA LEU A 13 -12.02 6.46 1.61
C LEU A 13 -12.76 7.75 2.00
N ARG A 14 -12.87 8.05 3.30
CA ARG A 14 -13.47 9.33 3.77
C ARG A 14 -12.46 10.44 3.96
N THR A 15 -11.33 10.16 4.59
CA THR A 15 -10.36 11.20 4.95
C THR A 15 -8.95 10.64 5.04
N VAL A 16 -8.02 11.34 4.38
CA VAL A 16 -6.57 11.14 4.54
C VAL A 16 -6.03 12.40 5.18
N ASN A 17 -5.70 12.34 6.48
CA ASN A 17 -5.04 13.45 7.14
C ASN A 17 -3.57 13.47 6.71
N ARG A 18 -3.21 14.44 5.86
CA ARG A 18 -1.86 14.58 5.28
C ARG A 18 -0.77 14.84 6.33
N LEU A 19 -1.13 15.36 7.51
CA LEU A 19 -0.21 15.66 8.61
C LEU A 19 0.01 14.44 9.52
N SER A 20 -1.05 13.74 9.94
CA SER A 20 -0.93 12.59 10.86
C SER A 20 -0.69 11.25 10.13
N GLY A 21 -1.03 11.18 8.84
CA GLY A 21 -1.06 9.94 8.07
C GLY A 21 -2.24 9.03 8.46
N GLU A 22 -3.20 9.53 9.22
CA GLU A 22 -4.41 8.79 9.56
C GLU A 22 -5.29 8.64 8.33
N VAL A 23 -5.72 7.41 8.10
CA VAL A 23 -6.59 7.03 7.00
C VAL A 23 -7.85 6.44 7.64
N ALA A 24 -8.97 7.13 7.49
CA ALA A 24 -10.27 6.63 7.95
C ALA A 24 -10.94 5.87 6.80
N LEU A 25 -11.09 4.55 6.98
CA LEU A 25 -11.73 3.62 6.03
C LEU A 25 -13.14 3.23 6.53
N ASP A 26 -13.93 4.21 6.98
CA ASP A 26 -15.28 3.99 7.50
C ASP A 26 -16.37 4.28 6.46
N GLY A 27 -15.99 4.45 5.19
CA GLY A 27 -16.92 4.63 4.09
C GLY A 27 -17.59 3.32 3.68
N LYS A 28 -18.82 3.39 3.15
CA LYS A 28 -19.46 2.23 2.53
C LYS A 28 -19.00 2.14 1.09
N ARG A 29 -18.58 0.95 0.65
CA ARG A 29 -18.25 0.66 -0.75
C ARG A 29 -19.40 1.09 -1.66
N THR A 30 -19.14 2.06 -2.53
CA THR A 30 -20.13 2.52 -3.53
C THR A 30 -19.89 1.88 -4.89
N SER A 31 -18.69 1.36 -5.14
CA SER A 31 -18.27 0.81 -6.43
C SER A 31 -17.16 -0.22 -6.24
N ASP A 32 -16.99 -1.13 -7.22
CA ASP A 32 -15.94 -2.15 -7.23
C ASP A 32 -14.60 -1.63 -7.77
N LYS A 33 -14.53 -0.35 -8.11
CA LYS A 33 -13.32 0.31 -8.58
C LYS A 33 -12.30 0.48 -7.45
N VAL A 34 -11.10 -0.02 -7.66
CA VAL A 34 -9.96 0.15 -6.75
C VAL A 34 -9.42 1.57 -6.89
N VAL A 35 -9.39 2.30 -5.78
CA VAL A 35 -8.89 3.70 -5.70
C VAL A 35 -7.53 3.79 -5.02
N GLY A 36 -7.16 2.79 -4.23
CA GLY A 36 -5.84 2.74 -3.61
C GLY A 36 -5.58 1.44 -2.87
N TYR A 37 -4.48 1.43 -2.15
CA TYR A 37 -4.01 0.32 -1.34
C TYR A 37 -3.62 0.86 0.02
N PHE A 38 -3.95 0.13 1.08
CA PHE A 38 -3.50 0.47 2.41
C PHE A 38 -2.74 -0.68 3.05
N CYS A 39 -1.89 -0.33 4.00
CA CYS A 39 -1.33 -1.27 4.96
C CYS A 39 -1.34 -0.62 6.33
N TYR A 40 -1.79 -1.38 7.32
CA TYR A 40 -1.82 -1.03 8.73
C TYR A 40 -0.97 -2.03 9.49
N PHE A 41 -0.21 -1.55 10.47
CA PHE A 41 0.35 -2.43 11.48
C PHE A 41 0.25 -1.83 12.87
N GLN A 42 0.17 -2.73 13.85
CA GLN A 42 0.24 -2.41 15.27
C GLN A 42 1.31 -3.28 15.92
N LEU A 43 2.25 -2.66 16.62
CA LEU A 43 3.28 -3.31 17.43
C LEU A 43 2.77 -3.65 18.83
N LEU A 44 3.54 -4.45 19.57
CA LEU A 44 3.18 -4.88 20.92
C LEU A 44 3.16 -3.74 21.94
N ASN A 45 3.94 -2.68 21.71
CA ASN A 45 4.03 -1.49 22.55
C ASN A 45 2.90 -0.46 22.30
N GLY A 46 1.87 -0.82 21.53
CA GLY A 46 0.76 0.08 21.19
C GLY A 46 1.04 1.04 20.03
N TYR A 47 2.28 1.11 19.50
CA TYR A 47 2.57 1.89 18.31
C TYR A 47 1.82 1.32 17.11
N SER A 48 1.07 2.17 16.40
CA SER A 48 0.40 1.81 15.17
C SER A 48 0.63 2.84 14.07
N LYS A 49 0.69 2.36 12.83
CA LYS A 49 0.75 3.22 11.66
C LYS A 49 -0.02 2.61 10.50
N THR A 50 -0.67 3.51 9.77
CA THR A 50 -1.32 3.23 8.48
C THR A 50 -0.55 3.94 7.39
N LEU A 51 -0.36 3.25 6.27
CA LEU A 51 0.11 3.81 5.01
C LEU A 51 -0.99 3.58 3.98
N PHE A 52 -1.45 4.65 3.36
CA PHE A 52 -2.29 4.60 2.18
C PHE A 52 -1.50 5.11 0.98
N MET A 53 -1.72 4.48 -0.17
CA MET A 53 -1.23 4.93 -1.46
C MET A 53 -2.37 4.84 -2.47
N SER A 54 -2.63 5.92 -3.19
CA SER A 54 -3.57 5.87 -4.32
C SER A 54 -3.04 4.99 -5.46
N VAL A 55 -3.93 4.52 -6.33
CA VAL A 55 -3.54 3.76 -7.53
C VAL A 55 -2.57 4.55 -8.41
N GLU A 56 -2.75 5.87 -8.51
CA GLU A 56 -1.85 6.74 -9.28
C GLU A 56 -0.44 6.81 -8.69
N GLU A 57 -0.34 6.98 -7.37
CA GLU A 57 0.94 6.99 -6.66
C GLU A 57 1.62 5.63 -6.75
N MET A 58 0.85 4.55 -6.71
CA MET A 58 1.35 3.20 -6.88
C MET A 58 1.90 2.98 -8.30
N ALA A 59 1.18 3.41 -9.33
CA ALA A 59 1.64 3.33 -10.71
C ALA A 59 2.92 4.14 -10.95
N LYS A 60 3.02 5.36 -10.38
CA LYS A 60 4.23 6.17 -10.40
C LYS A 60 5.39 5.48 -9.68
N TYR A 61 5.13 4.88 -8.52
CA TYR A 61 6.13 4.13 -7.76
C TYR A 61 6.65 2.93 -8.55
N ALA A 62 5.74 2.13 -9.11
CA ALA A 62 6.04 0.99 -9.94
C ALA A 62 6.94 1.40 -11.11
N LYS A 63 6.55 2.43 -11.88
CA LYS A 63 7.36 2.91 -13.02
C LYS A 63 8.75 3.41 -12.63
N ARG A 64 8.90 3.99 -11.43
CA ARG A 64 10.16 4.56 -10.95
C ARG A 64 11.13 3.50 -10.41
N TYR A 65 10.62 2.51 -9.69
CA TYR A 65 11.44 1.59 -8.89
C TYR A 65 11.41 0.14 -9.36
N ALA A 66 10.48 -0.26 -10.23
CA ALA A 66 10.40 -1.63 -10.72
C ALA A 66 11.21 -1.79 -12.02
N PRO A 67 12.32 -2.56 -12.00
CA PRO A 67 13.15 -2.77 -13.19
C PRO A 67 12.45 -3.63 -14.26
N GLY A 68 11.44 -4.41 -13.87
CA GLY A 68 10.72 -5.33 -14.76
C GLY A 68 9.59 -4.69 -15.59
N ILE A 69 9.37 -3.37 -15.48
CA ILE A 69 8.36 -2.67 -16.28
C ILE A 69 8.99 -2.17 -17.58
N ASN A 70 8.36 -2.46 -18.72
CA ASN A 70 8.86 -1.97 -19.99
C ASN A 70 8.90 -0.42 -20.01
N LYS A 71 9.92 0.16 -20.62
CA LYS A 71 10.05 1.61 -20.80
C LYS A 71 8.86 2.21 -21.56
N ALA A 72 8.28 1.46 -22.50
CA ALA A 72 7.10 1.87 -23.26
C ALA A 72 5.81 1.92 -22.42
N THR A 73 5.73 1.17 -21.32
CA THR A 73 4.52 1.08 -20.49
C THR A 73 4.23 2.42 -19.81
N THR A 74 3.05 2.99 -20.02
CA THR A 74 2.67 4.30 -19.47
C THR A 74 2.02 4.17 -18.09
N ILE A 75 2.02 5.26 -17.33
CA ILE A 75 1.35 5.30 -16.00
C ILE A 75 -0.14 5.01 -16.15
N ALA A 76 -0.78 5.51 -17.21
CA ALA A 76 -2.19 5.25 -17.49
C ALA A 76 -2.50 3.76 -17.69
N GLN A 77 -1.62 3.03 -18.40
CA GLN A 77 -1.76 1.58 -18.58
C GLN A 77 -1.64 0.81 -17.26
N LEU A 78 -0.77 1.26 -16.35
CA LEU A 78 -0.65 0.67 -15.02
C LEU A 78 -1.87 0.95 -14.14
N ILE A 79 -2.47 2.15 -14.25
CA ILE A 79 -3.70 2.51 -13.53
C ILE A 79 -4.88 1.66 -14.03
N ALA A 80 -4.99 1.46 -15.35
CA ALA A 80 -6.03 0.61 -15.95
C ALA A 80 -5.94 -0.83 -15.40
N LYS A 81 -4.72 -1.40 -15.36
CA LYS A 81 -4.46 -2.73 -14.82
C LYS A 81 -4.91 -2.95 -13.37
N ALA A 82 -5.05 -1.88 -12.57
CA ALA A 82 -5.57 -2.02 -11.21
C ALA A 82 -7.06 -2.44 -11.16
N ASN A 83 -7.81 -2.10 -12.22
CA ASN A 83 -9.26 -2.31 -12.31
C ASN A 83 -9.66 -3.34 -13.38
N ASP A 84 -8.73 -3.73 -14.26
CA ASP A 84 -9.04 -4.66 -15.36
C ASP A 84 -9.37 -6.08 -14.86
N GLY A 85 -8.96 -6.46 -13.64
CA GLY A 85 -9.21 -7.80 -13.08
C GLY A 85 -8.48 -8.95 -13.79
N ILE A 86 -7.65 -8.65 -14.79
CA ILE A 86 -6.94 -9.63 -15.59
C ILE A 86 -5.59 -9.97 -14.94
N VAL A 87 -5.46 -11.20 -14.45
CA VAL A 87 -4.17 -11.78 -14.07
C VAL A 87 -3.57 -12.44 -15.31
N SER A 88 -2.52 -11.85 -15.87
CA SER A 88 -1.83 -12.43 -17.02
C SER A 88 -0.74 -13.41 -16.59
N LYS A 89 -0.26 -14.25 -17.52
CA LYS A 89 0.86 -15.17 -17.28
C LYS A 89 2.21 -14.47 -17.12
N SER A 90 2.28 -13.17 -17.44
CA SER A 90 3.48 -12.37 -17.24
C SER A 90 3.79 -12.23 -15.75
N VAL A 91 5.08 -12.14 -15.40
CA VAL A 91 5.51 -11.97 -14.00
C VAL A 91 5.60 -10.48 -13.63
N GLY A 92 5.34 -10.15 -12.36
CA GLY A 92 5.50 -8.79 -11.84
C GLY A 92 4.32 -7.87 -12.13
N TRP A 93 4.58 -6.56 -12.23
CA TRP A 93 3.57 -5.50 -12.27
C TRP A 93 2.66 -5.55 -13.50
N GLU A 94 3.17 -6.03 -14.64
CA GLU A 94 2.37 -6.21 -15.85
C GLU A 94 1.52 -7.49 -15.79
N GLY A 95 1.95 -8.46 -14.98
CA GLY A 95 1.32 -9.72 -14.66
C GLY A 95 0.08 -9.60 -13.80
N ASN A 96 0.33 -9.10 -12.59
CA ASN A 96 -0.66 -8.90 -11.55
C ASN A 96 -0.33 -7.60 -10.81
N PHE A 97 -1.08 -6.54 -11.11
CA PHE A 97 -0.82 -5.22 -10.55
C PHE A 97 -1.20 -5.15 -9.06
N ASN A 98 -2.35 -5.72 -8.70
CA ASN A 98 -2.92 -5.60 -7.36
C ASN A 98 -2.06 -6.32 -6.31
N ASP A 99 -1.60 -7.54 -6.59
CA ASP A 99 -0.73 -8.28 -5.66
C ASP A 99 0.63 -7.59 -5.49
N MET A 100 1.16 -7.03 -6.57
CA MET A 100 2.42 -6.28 -6.53
C MET A 100 2.27 -4.97 -5.75
N ALA A 101 1.12 -4.31 -5.86
CA ALA A 101 0.79 -3.12 -5.09
C ALA A 101 0.66 -3.44 -3.59
N LEU A 102 -0.05 -4.52 -3.23
CA LEU A 102 -0.20 -4.99 -1.85
C LEU A 102 1.16 -5.33 -1.22
N LYS A 103 1.98 -6.11 -1.93
CA LYS A 103 3.35 -6.42 -1.49
C LYS A 103 4.17 -5.14 -1.28
N THR A 104 3.98 -4.14 -2.13
CA THR A 104 4.71 -2.87 -2.06
C THR A 104 4.29 -2.04 -0.86
N VAL A 105 3.00 -1.87 -0.56
CA VAL A 105 2.57 -1.13 0.63
C VAL A 105 3.04 -1.79 1.92
N ILE A 106 2.97 -3.11 2.02
CA ILE A 106 3.46 -3.89 3.18
C ILE A 106 4.95 -3.64 3.35
N ARG A 107 5.74 -3.85 2.29
CA ARG A 107 7.20 -3.66 2.35
C ARG A 107 7.57 -2.23 2.73
N ARG A 108 6.90 -1.22 2.15
CA ARG A 108 7.19 0.19 2.45
C ARG A 108 6.89 0.54 3.90
N LEU A 109 5.76 0.07 4.44
CA LEU A 109 5.38 0.32 5.82
C LEU A 109 6.37 -0.33 6.79
N ILE A 110 6.70 -1.61 6.58
CA ILE A 110 7.69 -2.32 7.41
C ILE A 110 9.09 -1.73 7.23
N SER A 111 9.51 -1.37 6.02
CA SER A 111 10.84 -0.81 5.80
C SER A 111 11.01 0.61 6.33
N LYS A 112 9.93 1.37 6.49
CA LYS A 112 10.01 2.73 7.05
C LYS A 112 9.80 2.75 8.57
N TYR A 113 8.93 1.88 9.07
CA TYR A 113 8.46 1.93 10.46
C TYR A 113 8.61 0.61 11.22
N GLY A 114 8.88 -0.51 10.54
CA GLY A 114 9.16 -1.80 11.16
C GLY A 114 10.62 -1.95 11.66
N TYR A 115 11.58 -1.22 11.09
CA TYR A 115 12.95 -1.13 11.62
C TYR A 115 13.10 -0.17 12.81
N LEU A 116 12.03 0.49 13.24
CA LEU A 116 11.91 1.00 14.60
C LEU A 116 11.81 -0.18 15.56
N SER A 117 12.83 -1.04 15.62
CA SER A 117 13.34 -1.67 16.83
C SER A 117 14.12 -2.98 16.62
N ILE A 118 15.39 -2.93 17.03
CA ILE A 118 15.83 -3.71 18.21
C ILE A 118 16.30 -2.73 19.29
N LYS A 119 17.09 -1.71 18.91
CA LYS A 119 17.62 -0.70 19.84
C LYS A 119 16.55 0.13 20.56
N MET A 120 15.41 0.43 19.93
CA MET A 120 14.32 1.18 20.57
C MET A 120 13.40 0.31 21.45
N GLN A 121 13.13 -0.96 21.14
CA GLN A 121 12.47 -1.86 22.10
C GLN A 121 13.39 -2.13 23.29
N ASN A 122 14.70 -2.32 23.07
CA ASN A 122 15.65 -2.48 24.17
C ASN A 122 15.76 -1.23 25.05
N ALA A 123 15.72 -0.02 24.47
CA ALA A 123 15.72 1.23 25.24
C ALA A 123 14.44 1.43 26.08
N ILE A 124 13.29 0.89 25.63
CA ILE A 124 12.02 0.98 26.36
C ILE A 124 11.88 -0.16 27.40
N GLY A 125 12.53 -1.31 27.19
CA GLY A 125 12.51 -2.44 28.13
C GLY A 125 13.54 -2.35 29.27
N HIS A 126 14.36 -1.30 29.30
CA HIS A 126 15.38 -1.06 30.32
C HIS A 126 15.07 0.11 31.27
N ASP A 127 13.83 0.63 31.25
CA ASP A 127 13.28 1.49 32.32
C ASP A 127 12.31 0.69 33.21
#